data_AF-A0A830D1M2-F1
#
_entry.id   AF-A0A830D1M2-F1
#
_cell.length_a   1.000
_cell.length_b   1.000
_cell.length_c   1.000
_cell.angle_alpha   90.00
_cell.angle_beta   90.00
_cell.angle_gamma   90.00
#
_symmetry.space_group_name_H-M   'P 1'
#
loop_
_entity.id
_entity.type
_entity.pdbx_description
1 polymer ?
#
loop_
_entity_poly.entity_id
_entity_poly.type
_entity_poly.pdbx_seq_one_letter_code
_entity_poly.pdbx_strand_id
1 'polypeptide(L)'
;GCLGALDGTFVQVQVPLSEKPRYRNRKGDVSVNVLGVCDQNMNYIFLLTGWEGSAAESRVLRDAITRRNCLKIPNGQYYLCDGGYTNGPGLLAPCRGVRYHLNEWRSGAEGPHNFKELFNLHH
;
A
#
# COMPACT_ATOMS: atom_id res chain seq x y z
N GLY A 1 4.83 -10.80 -14.75
CA GLY A 1 4.32 -11.61 -13.62
C GLY A 1 4.32 -10.78 -12.35
N CYS A 2 3.64 -11.25 -11.30
CA CYS A 2 3.66 -10.59 -9.98
C CYS A 2 5.03 -10.78 -9.32
N LEU A 3 5.62 -9.74 -8.74
CA LEU A 3 6.88 -9.78 -8.00
C LEU A 3 6.68 -10.04 -6.50
N GLY A 4 5.50 -9.69 -5.99
CA GLY A 4 5.14 -9.72 -4.58
C GLY A 4 4.16 -8.59 -4.26
N ALA A 5 4.17 -8.09 -3.03
CA ALA A 5 3.24 -7.07 -2.58
C ALA A 5 3.95 -5.89 -1.91
N LEU A 6 3.31 -4.72 -1.93
CA LEU A 6 3.72 -3.55 -1.17
C LEU A 6 2.56 -2.96 -0.41
N ASP A 7 2.86 -2.43 0.77
CA ASP A 7 1.89 -1.70 1.58
C ASP A 7 2.57 -0.68 2.50
N GLY A 8 1.83 0.37 2.84
CA GLY A 8 2.23 1.36 3.83
C GLY A 8 1.80 0.91 5.23
N THR A 9 2.72 0.92 6.17
CA THR A 9 2.44 0.67 7.58
C THR A 9 2.87 1.86 8.44
N PHE A 10 2.15 2.09 9.52
CA PHE A 10 2.42 3.20 10.44
C PHE A 10 3.06 2.68 11.72
N VAL A 11 4.25 3.17 12.02
CA VAL A 11 4.96 2.87 13.28
C VAL A 11 4.81 4.07 14.20
N GLN A 12 4.25 3.87 15.39
CA GLN A 12 4.07 4.94 16.36
C GLN A 12 5.42 5.47 16.85
N VAL A 13 5.51 6.79 17.00
CA VAL A 13 6.74 7.47 17.46
C VAL A 13 6.42 8.59 18.44
N GLN A 14 7.41 8.94 19.25
CA GLN A 14 7.37 10.14 20.08
C GLN A 14 8.20 11.23 19.41
N VAL A 15 7.58 12.40 19.23
CA VAL A 15 8.22 13.59 18.66
C VAL A 15 7.91 14.81 19.53
N PRO A 16 8.72 15.89 19.48
CA PRO A 16 8.41 17.14 20.15
C PRO A 16 7.00 17.65 19.81
N LEU A 17 6.37 18.37 20.74
CA LEU A 17 5.00 18.89 20.57
C LEU A 17 4.83 19.70 19.28
N SER A 18 5.84 20.46 18.88
CA SER A 18 5.86 21.26 17.65
C SER A 18 5.79 20.43 16.38
N GLU A 19 6.31 19.19 16.39
CA GLU A 19 6.35 18.29 15.23
C GLU A 19 5.13 17.36 15.17
N LYS A 20 4.39 17.17 16.28
CA LYS A 20 3.22 16.27 16.31
C LYS A 20 2.23 16.47 15.17
N PRO A 21 1.88 17.69 14.73
CA PRO A 21 0.97 17.88 13.59
C PRO A 21 1.47 17.21 12.30
N ARG A 22 2.78 17.22 12.06
CA ARG A 22 3.42 16.64 10.87
C ARG A 22 3.42 15.11 10.88
N TYR A 23 3.55 14.51 12.06
CA TYR A 23 3.56 13.04 12.21
C TYR A 23 2.17 12.46 12.47
N ARG A 24 1.12 13.29 12.46
CA ARG A 24 -0.25 12.83 12.73
C ARG A 24 -0.83 12.13 11.50
N ASN A 25 -1.17 10.86 11.64
CA ASN A 25 -1.83 10.09 10.59
C ASN A 25 -3.35 10.34 10.56
N ARG A 26 -4.04 9.73 9.59
CA ARG A 26 -5.50 9.85 9.42
C ARG A 26 -6.31 9.32 10.61
N LYS A 27 -5.75 8.40 11.40
CA LYS A 27 -6.37 7.87 12.64
C LYS A 27 -6.13 8.78 13.85
N GLY A 28 -5.32 9.83 13.71
CA GLY A 28 -5.01 10.79 14.76
C GLY A 28 -3.75 10.45 15.57
N ASP A 29 -3.12 9.30 15.30
CA ASP A 29 -1.91 8.84 15.99
C ASP A 29 -0.67 9.56 15.46
N VAL A 30 0.33 9.72 16.33
CA VAL A 30 1.66 10.22 15.96
C VAL A 30 2.51 9.04 15.51
N SER A 31 2.86 9.00 14.22
CA SER A 31 3.54 7.86 13.60
C SER A 31 4.45 8.27 12.45
N VAL A 32 5.37 7.40 12.07
CA VAL A 32 6.07 7.44 10.78
C VAL A 32 5.42 6.47 9.82
N ASN A 33 5.35 6.84 8.54
CA ASN A 33 4.94 5.94 7.49
C ASN A 33 6.15 5.15 6.99
N VAL A 34 6.00 3.83 6.93
CA VAL A 34 6.98 2.89 6.41
C VAL A 34 6.34 2.14 5.25
N LEU A 35 6.91 2.28 4.06
CA LEU A 35 6.54 1.45 2.93
C LEU A 35 7.37 0.16 2.97
N GLY A 36 6.69 -0.97 3.08
CA GLY A 36 7.30 -2.30 2.98
C GLY A 36 6.96 -2.96 1.66
N VAL A 37 7.92 -3.71 1.11
CA VAL A 37 7.73 -4.56 -0.07
C VAL A 37 8.25 -5.95 0.24
N CYS A 38 7.42 -6.95 -0.02
CA CYS A 38 7.79 -8.35 0.07
C CYS A 38 7.84 -9.01 -1.31
N ASP A 39 8.66 -10.05 -1.44
CA ASP A 39 8.61 -10.97 -2.57
C ASP A 39 7.48 -12.02 -2.40
N GLN A 40 7.32 -12.90 -3.38
CA GLN A 40 6.33 -13.99 -3.33
C GLN A 40 6.56 -15.00 -2.20
N ASN A 41 7.76 -15.04 -1.61
CA ASN A 41 8.11 -15.89 -0.47
C ASN A 41 7.93 -15.16 0.87
N MET A 42 7.29 -13.99 0.87
CA MET A 42 7.05 -13.14 2.04
C MET A 42 8.32 -12.58 2.69
N ASN A 43 9.45 -12.56 1.97
CA ASN A 43 10.67 -11.90 2.45
C ASN A 43 10.60 -10.40 2.16
N TYR A 44 10.95 -9.56 3.12
CA TYR A 44 11.12 -8.13 2.86
C TYR A 44 12.33 -7.89 1.96
N ILE A 45 12.07 -7.32 0.77
CA ILE A 45 13.10 -6.99 -0.23
C ILE A 45 13.36 -5.49 -0.32
N PHE A 46 12.45 -4.68 0.21
CA PHE A 46 12.59 -3.23 0.25
C PHE A 46 11.81 -2.64 1.43
N LEU A 47 12.45 -1.69 2.13
CA LEU A 47 11.84 -0.89 3.18
C LEU A 47 12.21 0.58 2.94
N LEU A 48 11.20 1.44 2.91
CA LEU A 48 11.37 2.89 2.91
C LEU A 48 10.77 3.46 4.18
N THR A 49 11.62 4.04 5.01
CA THR A 49 11.28 4.69 6.27
C THR A 49 11.56 6.19 6.19
N GLY A 50 11.09 6.95 7.20
CA GLY A 50 11.41 8.37 7.36
C GLY A 50 10.36 9.33 6.82
N TRP A 51 9.25 8.80 6.28
CA TRP A 51 8.09 9.61 5.94
C TRP A 51 7.25 9.89 7.18
N GLU A 52 6.69 11.10 7.24
CA GLU A 52 5.87 11.50 8.38
C GLU A 52 4.49 10.85 8.27
N GLY A 53 3.81 10.64 9.41
CA GLY A 53 2.50 9.99 9.44
C GLY A 53 1.42 10.71 8.63
N SER A 54 1.59 12.01 8.35
CA SER A 54 0.67 12.78 7.49
C SER A 54 0.96 12.63 5.99
N ALA A 55 2.04 11.97 5.60
CA ALA A 55 2.43 11.83 4.21
C ALA A 55 1.46 10.90 3.46
N ALA A 56 0.93 11.38 2.32
CA ALA A 56 0.09 10.58 1.45
C ALA A 56 0.87 9.39 0.86
N GLU A 57 0.19 8.25 0.72
CA GLU A 57 0.75 6.99 0.21
C GLU A 57 1.37 7.17 -1.18
N SER A 58 0.75 8.00 -2.03
CA SER A 58 1.27 8.35 -3.36
C SER A 58 2.62 9.09 -3.32
N ARG A 59 2.85 9.91 -2.29
CA ARG A 59 4.12 10.64 -2.10
C ARG A 59 5.22 9.69 -1.66
N VAL A 60 4.92 8.79 -0.71
CA VAL A 60 5.85 7.77 -0.22
C VAL A 60 6.23 6.82 -1.35
N LEU A 61 5.25 6.33 -2.12
CA LEU A 61 5.48 5.48 -3.29
C LEU A 61 6.34 6.18 -4.35
N ARG A 62 6.06 7.45 -4.65
CA ARG A 62 6.86 8.22 -5.62
C ARG A 62 8.32 8.29 -5.21
N ASP A 63 8.62 8.54 -3.95
CA ASP A 63 9.99 8.51 -3.44
C ASP A 63 10.60 7.11 -3.58
N ALA A 64 9.86 6.06 -3.20
CA ALA A 64 10.31 4.68 -3.31
C ALA A 64 10.80 4.33 -4.72
N ILE A 65 10.12 4.79 -5.77
CA ILE A 65 10.47 4.46 -7.17
C ILE A 65 11.43 5.45 -7.83
N THR A 66 11.60 6.67 -7.31
CA THR A 66 12.43 7.71 -7.96
C THR A 66 13.78 7.97 -7.28
N ARG A 67 13.96 7.57 -6.02
CA ARG A 67 15.20 7.77 -5.27
C ARG A 67 16.39 6.97 -5.84
N ARG A 68 17.62 7.32 -5.42
CA ARG A 68 18.86 6.67 -5.90
C ARG A 68 18.86 5.14 -5.71
N ASN A 69 18.42 4.69 -4.54
CA ASN A 69 18.26 3.26 -4.21
C ASN A 69 16.79 2.87 -4.33
N CYS A 70 16.16 3.17 -5.48
CA CYS A 70 14.73 2.94 -5.67
C CYS A 70 14.35 1.47 -5.73
N LEU A 71 13.07 1.21 -5.40
CA LEU A 71 12.39 -0.03 -5.74
C LEU A 71 12.41 -0.22 -7.26
N LYS A 72 13.03 -1.30 -7.72
CA LYS A 72 13.10 -1.65 -9.14
C LYS A 72 11.87 -2.46 -9.53
N ILE A 73 11.22 -2.05 -10.60
CA ILE A 73 10.10 -2.78 -11.19
C ILE A 73 10.46 -3.07 -12.65
N PRO A 74 10.90 -4.30 -12.98
CA PRO A 74 11.18 -4.69 -14.35
C PRO A 74 9.96 -4.55 -15.27
N ASN A 75 10.20 -4.23 -16.54
CA ASN A 75 9.14 -4.13 -17.54
C ASN A 75 8.34 -5.43 -17.65
N GLY A 76 7.01 -5.32 -17.73
CA GLY A 76 6.10 -6.49 -17.79
C GLY A 76 5.89 -7.21 -16.45
N GLN A 77 6.41 -6.65 -15.36
CA GLN A 77 6.22 -7.16 -13.99
C GLN A 77 5.53 -6.12 -13.12
N TYR A 78 4.93 -6.54 -12.01
CA TYR A 78 4.18 -5.66 -11.12
C TYR A 78 4.23 -6.12 -9.66
N TYR A 79 4.02 -5.20 -8.73
CA TYR A 79 3.69 -5.50 -7.33
C TYR A 79 2.19 -5.34 -7.12
N LEU A 80 1.61 -6.20 -6.27
CA LEU A 80 0.28 -5.98 -5.72
C LEU A 80 0.35 -4.86 -4.66
N CYS A 81 -0.66 -4.02 -4.60
CA CYS A 81 -0.73 -2.89 -3.68
C CYS A 81 -2.12 -2.86 -3.00
N ASP A 82 -2.20 -2.22 -1.83
CA ASP A 82 -3.49 -1.90 -1.20
C ASP A 82 -4.32 -0.88 -2.02
N GLY A 83 -5.63 -0.81 -1.74
CA GLY A 83 -6.57 0.12 -2.36
C GLY A 83 -6.24 1.61 -2.18
N GLY A 84 -5.37 1.96 -1.21
CA GLY A 84 -4.82 3.30 -1.05
C GLY A 84 -3.91 3.76 -2.21
N TYR A 85 -3.40 2.83 -3.02
CA TYR A 85 -2.51 3.14 -4.14
C TYR A 85 -3.26 3.31 -5.46
N THR A 86 -2.59 3.89 -6.46
CA THR A 86 -3.15 4.09 -7.80
C THR A 86 -2.53 3.10 -8.77
N ASN A 87 -3.36 2.48 -9.62
CA ASN A 87 -2.91 1.61 -10.70
C ASN A 87 -2.01 2.35 -11.69
N GLY A 88 -0.94 1.68 -12.13
CA GLY A 88 0.03 2.24 -13.08
C GLY A 88 1.05 1.20 -13.53
N PRO A 89 2.00 1.56 -14.42
CA PRO A 89 3.06 0.66 -14.83
C PRO A 89 3.80 0.09 -13.60
N GLY A 90 3.76 -1.23 -13.45
CA GLY A 90 4.44 -1.91 -12.34
C GLY A 90 3.65 -2.01 -11.03
N LEU A 91 2.44 -1.47 -10.95
CA LEU A 91 1.63 -1.43 -9.74
C LEU A 91 0.20 -1.86 -10.04
N LEU A 92 -0.27 -2.87 -9.31
CA LEU A 92 -1.62 -3.40 -9.44
C LEU A 92 -2.33 -3.27 -8.10
N ALA A 93 -3.35 -2.41 -8.04
CA ALA A 93 -4.21 -2.17 -6.90
C ALA A 93 -5.65 -2.64 -7.22
N PRO A 94 -6.47 -2.90 -6.19
CA PRO A 94 -7.87 -3.29 -6.35
C PRO A 94 -8.65 -2.34 -7.26
N CYS A 95 -9.61 -2.88 -7.99
CA CYS A 95 -10.59 -2.11 -8.75
C CYS A 95 -11.41 -1.23 -7.81
N ARG A 96 -11.35 0.09 -8.02
CA ARG A 96 -12.12 1.07 -7.24
C ARG A 96 -13.60 1.05 -7.59
N GLY A 97 -14.44 1.39 -6.61
CA GLY A 97 -15.89 1.61 -6.80
C GLY A 97 -16.73 0.33 -6.83
N VAL A 98 -16.14 -0.82 -6.49
CA VAL A 98 -16.83 -2.10 -6.28
C VAL A 98 -16.33 -2.74 -4.97
N ARG A 99 -17.01 -3.79 -4.49
CA ARG A 99 -16.63 -4.49 -3.24
C ARG A 99 -15.17 -4.93 -3.29
N TYR A 100 -14.46 -4.78 -2.16
CA TYR A 100 -13.02 -5.04 -2.04
C TYR A 100 -12.67 -5.76 -0.74
N HIS A 101 -13.24 -5.36 0.39
CA HIS A 101 -12.87 -5.93 1.66
C HIS A 101 -13.37 -7.36 1.77
N LEU A 102 -12.49 -8.29 2.14
CA LEU A 102 -12.85 -9.71 2.34
C LEU A 102 -14.04 -9.91 3.31
N ASN A 103 -14.26 -8.95 4.22
CA ASN A 103 -15.39 -8.97 5.15
C ASN A 103 -16.75 -8.79 4.45
N GLU A 104 -16.80 -8.19 3.27
CA GLU A 104 -18.01 -8.00 2.46
C GLU A 104 -18.50 -9.32 1.82
N TRP A 105 -17.67 -10.38 1.86
CA TRP A 105 -17.91 -11.69 1.22
C TRP A 105 -18.13 -12.83 2.23
N ARG A 106 -18.26 -12.51 3.52
CA ARG A 106 -18.47 -13.51 4.57
C ARG A 106 -19.83 -14.21 4.45
N SER A 107 -19.97 -15.36 5.09
CA SER A 107 -21.11 -16.29 4.98
C SER A 107 -22.48 -15.60 4.88
N GLY A 108 -23.19 -15.88 3.79
CA GLY A 108 -24.49 -15.30 3.46
C GLY A 108 -24.44 -14.15 2.45
N ALA A 109 -23.25 -13.62 2.13
CA ALA A 109 -23.09 -12.63 1.07
C ALA A 109 -23.20 -13.27 -0.33
N GLU A 110 -23.86 -12.57 -1.25
CA GLU A 110 -23.87 -12.92 -2.66
C GLU A 110 -22.45 -12.84 -3.23
N GLY A 111 -22.10 -13.81 -4.09
CA GLY A 111 -20.82 -13.84 -4.78
C GLY A 111 -20.58 -12.62 -5.70
N PRO A 112 -19.39 -12.52 -6.31
CA PRO A 112 -19.05 -11.40 -7.17
C PRO A 112 -20.06 -11.20 -8.30
N HIS A 113 -20.56 -9.97 -8.45
CA HIS A 113 -21.55 -9.62 -9.46
C HIS A 113 -20.93 -9.29 -10.82
N ASN A 114 -19.63 -8.99 -10.85
CA ASN A 114 -18.92 -8.61 -12.06
C ASN A 114 -17.44 -8.98 -11.99
N PHE A 115 -16.74 -8.87 -13.11
CA PHE A 115 -15.33 -9.26 -13.23
C PHE A 115 -14.40 -8.42 -12.33
N LYS A 116 -14.76 -7.18 -11.98
CA LYS A 116 -13.96 -6.33 -11.09
C LYS A 116 -14.07 -6.79 -9.63
N GLU A 117 -15.26 -7.20 -9.20
CA GLU A 117 -15.45 -7.80 -7.89
C GLU A 117 -14.77 -9.17 -7.79
N LEU A 118 -14.83 -9.97 -8.86
CA LEU A 118 -14.14 -11.25 -8.91
C LEU A 118 -12.62 -11.05 -8.81
N PHE A 119 -12.09 -10.05 -9.53
CA PHE A 119 -10.70 -9.65 -9.41
C PHE A 119 -10.36 -9.22 -7.97
N ASN A 120 -11.14 -8.32 -7.37
CA ASN A 120 -10.90 -7.83 -6.01
C ASN A 120 -11.00 -8.92 -4.94
N LEU A 121 -11.85 -9.94 -5.14
CA LEU A 121 -11.95 -11.08 -4.22
C LEU A 121 -10.68 -11.93 -4.22
N HIS A 122 -9.98 -12.00 -5.36
CA HIS A 122 -8.76 -12.79 -5.54
C HIS A 122 -7.46 -11.97 -5.42
N HIS A 123 -7.57 -10.66 -5.28
CA HIS A 123 -6.47 -9.72 -5.10
C HIS A 123 -5.93 -9.77 -3.67
#